data_AF-A0A9P5CZ81-F1
#
_entry.id   AF-A0A9P5CZ81-F1
#
_cell.length_a   1.000
_cell.length_b   1.000
_cell.length_c   1.000
_cell.angle_alpha   90.00
_cell.angle_beta   90.00
_cell.angle_gamma   90.00
#
_symmetry.space_group_name_H-M   'P 1'
#
loop_
_entity.id
_entity.type
_entity.pdbx_description
1 polymer ?
#
loop_
_entity_poly.entity_id
_entity_poly.type
_entity_poly.pdbx_seq_one_letter_code
_entity_poly.pdbx_strand_id
1 'polypeptide(L)'
;MQDMCLSLLGHIGRRIRVVRGPLLESMFAPKAGVRYDGEYTLIQYGQKVNPMTGAHRLSLVLGRVEGQIPMHKLISIPRPSQMDDWKMFEDIEERLMQCQLSEANFVRWFMDKAGDIVKKERFERFMHLASTAALHEWVSQMKRKGGDVKQLETVCKTGDLVWER
;
A
#
# COMPACT_ATOMS: atom_id res chain seq x y z
N MET A 1 1.66 38.30 3.73
CA MET A 1 1.44 36.86 4.01
C MET A 1 -0.04 36.43 3.94
N GLN A 2 -1.02 37.35 3.89
CA GLN A 2 -2.45 37.00 3.76
C GLN A 2 -2.83 36.40 2.39
N ASP A 3 -2.06 36.66 1.34
CA ASP A 3 -2.43 36.27 -0.03
C ASP A 3 -2.31 34.77 -0.33
N MET A 4 -1.42 34.05 0.37
CA MET A 4 -1.15 32.64 0.08
C MET A 4 -2.33 31.72 0.48
N CYS A 5 -3.16 32.15 1.43
CA CYS A 5 -4.34 31.39 1.87
C CYS A 5 -5.57 31.63 0.98
N LEU A 6 -5.65 32.79 0.30
CA LEU A 6 -6.74 33.13 -0.61
C LEU A 6 -6.68 32.36 -1.94
N SER A 7 -5.47 32.04 -2.42
CA SER A 7 -5.29 31.26 -3.66
C SER A 7 -5.89 29.84 -3.55
N LEU A 8 -5.88 29.25 -2.34
CA LEU A 8 -6.45 27.93 -2.06
C LEU A 8 -7.99 27.92 -2.11
N LEU A 9 -8.65 29.04 -1.83
CA LEU A 9 -10.10 29.16 -2.02
C LEU A 9 -10.49 29.03 -3.50
N GLY A 10 -9.66 29.55 -4.42
CA GLY A 10 -9.85 29.40 -5.87
C GLY A 10 -9.64 27.98 -6.40
N HIS A 11 -9.22 27.05 -5.53
CA HIS A 11 -9.03 25.64 -5.86
C HIS A 11 -10.18 24.74 -5.37
N ILE A 12 -11.21 25.29 -4.71
CA ILE A 12 -12.42 24.55 -4.36
C ILE A 12 -13.05 23.97 -5.64
N GLY A 13 -13.42 22.70 -5.59
CA GLY A 13 -13.94 21.96 -6.75
C GLY A 13 -12.88 21.46 -7.74
N ARG A 14 -11.61 21.85 -7.62
CA ARG A 14 -10.55 21.30 -8.47
C ARG A 14 -10.18 19.88 -8.06
N ARG A 15 -9.79 19.08 -9.06
CA ARG A 15 -9.27 17.72 -8.86
C ARG A 15 -7.82 17.76 -8.41
N ILE A 16 -7.50 16.91 -7.44
CA ILE A 16 -6.20 16.77 -6.80
C ILE A 16 -5.87 15.28 -6.76
N ARG A 17 -4.64 14.93 -7.15
CA ARG A 17 -4.13 13.57 -7.03
C ARG A 17 -3.62 13.36 -5.61
N VAL A 18 -4.16 12.36 -4.92
CA VAL A 18 -3.79 12.07 -3.52
C VAL A 18 -2.91 10.84 -3.46
N VAL A 19 -1.83 10.99 -2.72
CA VAL A 19 -0.87 9.95 -2.43
C VAL A 19 -0.79 9.82 -0.91
N ARG A 20 -0.81 8.58 -0.38
CA ARG A 20 -0.69 8.30 1.05
C ARG A 20 0.59 7.54 1.34
N GLY A 21 1.20 7.83 2.48
CA GLY A 21 2.38 7.13 3.00
C GLY A 21 2.07 6.39 4.31
N PRO A 22 3.01 5.58 4.81
CA PRO A 22 2.75 4.67 5.92
C PRO A 22 2.79 5.35 7.29
N LEU A 23 3.43 6.51 7.36
CA LEU A 23 3.50 7.33 8.58
C LEU A 23 2.22 8.15 8.83
N LEU A 24 1.22 8.04 7.95
CA LEU A 24 -0.04 8.74 8.11
C LEU A 24 -0.88 8.07 9.21
N GLU A 25 -1.31 8.85 10.21
CA GLU A 25 -2.25 8.39 11.25
C GLU A 25 -3.67 8.23 10.68
N SER A 26 -3.89 7.17 9.92
CA SER A 26 -5.19 6.87 9.29
C SER A 26 -5.38 5.38 9.07
N MET A 27 -6.61 4.89 9.26
CA MET A 27 -6.98 3.51 8.93
C MET A 27 -6.79 3.17 7.43
N PHE A 28 -6.75 4.18 6.57
CA PHE A 28 -6.56 4.04 5.13
C PHE A 28 -5.10 4.20 4.70
N ALA A 29 -4.20 4.50 5.64
CA ALA A 29 -2.79 4.63 5.36
C ALA A 29 -2.27 3.31 4.77
N PRO A 30 -1.49 3.36 3.68
CA PRO A 30 -0.82 2.17 3.21
C PRO A 30 0.10 1.68 4.30
N LYS A 31 0.20 0.37 4.37
CA LYS A 31 0.96 -0.33 5.38
C LYS A 31 2.47 -0.19 5.20
N ALA A 32 2.91 -0.01 3.95
CA ALA A 32 4.29 0.24 3.57
C ALA A 32 4.31 1.00 2.24
N GLY A 33 5.38 1.78 2.01
CA GLY A 33 5.57 2.52 0.77
C GLY A 33 4.56 3.65 0.55
N VAL A 34 4.59 4.22 -0.65
CA VAL A 34 3.78 5.36 -1.03
C VAL A 34 2.73 4.91 -2.04
N ARG A 35 1.43 5.02 -1.70
CA ARG A 35 0.32 4.54 -2.53
C ARG A 35 -0.45 5.70 -3.15
N TYR A 36 -0.72 5.61 -4.45
CA TYR A 36 -1.65 6.51 -5.13
C TYR A 36 -3.10 6.07 -4.87
N ASP A 37 -3.90 6.97 -4.31
CA ASP A 37 -5.26 6.67 -3.84
C ASP A 37 -6.37 7.21 -4.76
N GLY A 38 -5.96 7.87 -5.84
CA GLY A 38 -6.83 8.43 -6.87
C GLY A 38 -6.99 9.94 -6.80
N GLU A 39 -7.97 10.42 -7.55
CA GLU A 39 -8.38 11.81 -7.63
C GLU A 39 -9.40 12.16 -6.54
N TYR A 40 -9.21 13.33 -5.95
CA TYR A 40 -10.07 13.93 -4.94
C TYR A 40 -10.43 15.35 -5.38
N THR A 41 -11.54 15.87 -4.88
CA THR A 41 -11.96 17.26 -5.03
C THR A 41 -11.83 17.99 -3.71
N LEU A 42 -11.34 19.22 -3.75
CA LEU A 42 -11.34 20.07 -2.57
C LEU A 42 -12.78 20.53 -2.31
N ILE A 43 -13.41 20.00 -1.25
CA ILE A 43 -14.79 20.36 -0.85
C ILE A 43 -14.76 21.62 -0.01
N GLN A 44 -13.91 21.65 1.00
CA GLN A 44 -13.89 22.71 1.99
C GLN A 44 -12.47 23.09 2.38
N TYR A 45 -12.31 24.37 2.63
CA TYR A 45 -11.09 24.98 3.14
C TYR A 45 -11.42 25.70 4.46
N GLY A 46 -10.53 25.56 5.44
CA GLY A 46 -10.61 26.27 6.71
C GLY A 46 -9.23 26.67 7.20
N GLN A 47 -9.16 27.80 7.90
CA GLN A 47 -7.94 28.30 8.52
C GLN A 47 -8.24 28.70 9.95
N LYS A 48 -7.38 28.29 10.88
CA LYS A 48 -7.42 28.72 12.28
C LYS A 48 -6.04 29.17 12.71
N VAL A 49 -5.97 30.27 13.45
CA VAL A 49 -4.73 30.70 14.10
C VAL A 49 -4.72 30.13 15.51
N ASN A 50 -3.63 29.49 15.91
CA ASN A 50 -3.41 29.10 17.28
C ASN A 50 -3.07 30.37 18.08
N PRO A 51 -3.92 30.79 19.04
CA PRO A 51 -3.70 32.05 19.76
C PRO A 51 -2.49 32.01 20.69
N MET A 52 -2.04 30.82 21.11
CA MET A 52 -0.90 30.67 22.03
C MET A 52 0.44 30.65 21.31
N THR A 53 0.51 30.05 20.12
CA THR A 53 1.77 29.90 19.37
C THR A 53 1.87 30.83 18.17
N GLY A 54 0.78 31.51 17.80
CA GLY A 54 0.67 32.30 16.57
C GLY A 54 0.67 31.45 15.28
N ALA A 55 0.74 30.12 15.39
CA ALA A 55 0.83 29.24 14.23
C ALA A 55 -0.49 29.15 13.47
N HIS A 56 -0.43 29.23 12.14
CA HIS A 56 -1.59 29.08 11.27
C HIS A 56 -1.81 27.60 10.94
N ARG A 57 -2.98 27.07 11.33
CA ARG A 57 -3.42 25.72 10.95
C ARG A 57 -4.38 25.81 9.77
N LEU A 58 -4.00 25.17 8.67
CA LEU A 58 -4.85 24.90 7.53
C LEU A 58 -5.66 23.62 7.77
N SER A 59 -6.90 23.57 7.30
CA SER A 59 -7.74 22.37 7.28
C SER A 59 -8.40 22.24 5.92
N LEU A 60 -8.18 21.11 5.25
CA LEU A 60 -8.73 20.81 3.93
C LEU A 60 -9.65 19.59 4.07
N VAL A 61 -10.85 19.68 3.51
CA VAL A 61 -11.77 18.55 3.38
C VAL A 61 -11.77 18.11 1.93
N LEU A 62 -11.37 16.86 1.69
CA LEU A 62 -11.27 16.28 0.36
C LEU A 62 -12.36 15.25 0.14
N GLY A 63 -13.09 15.37 -0.96
CA GLY A 63 -14.07 14.39 -1.43
C GLY A 63 -13.47 13.49 -2.49
N ARG A 64 -13.58 12.17 -2.34
CA ARG A 64 -13.07 11.25 -3.35
C ARG A 64 -13.95 11.27 -4.61
N VAL A 65 -13.36 11.36 -5.79
CA VAL A 65 -14.13 11.32 -7.05
C VAL A 65 -14.66 9.90 -7.30
N GLU A 66 -15.92 9.80 -7.75
CA GLU A 66 -16.59 8.54 -8.07
C GLU A 66 -15.99 7.83 -9.30
N GLY A 67 -16.35 6.56 -9.51
CA GLY A 67 -15.90 5.76 -10.66
C GLY A 67 -14.48 5.20 -10.56
N GLN A 68 -13.73 5.54 -9.51
CA GLN A 68 -12.39 4.99 -9.25
C GLN A 68 -12.46 3.71 -8.42
N ILE A 69 -11.39 2.90 -8.46
CA ILE A 69 -11.24 1.67 -7.66
C ILE A 69 -11.63 1.97 -6.20
N PRO A 70 -12.57 1.24 -5.58
CA PRO A 70 -13.04 1.58 -4.25
C PRO A 70 -11.93 1.42 -3.20
N MET A 71 -11.97 2.26 -2.15
CA MET A 71 -10.90 2.33 -1.15
C MET A 71 -10.60 0.98 -0.50
N HIS A 72 -11.62 0.16 -0.23
CA HIS A 72 -11.43 -1.17 0.36
C HIS A 72 -10.56 -2.10 -0.51
N LYS A 73 -10.63 -1.98 -1.84
CA LYS A 73 -9.76 -2.73 -2.76
C LYS A 73 -8.33 -2.17 -2.79
N LEU A 74 -8.17 -0.86 -2.63
CA LEU A 74 -6.84 -0.24 -2.53
C LEU A 74 -6.13 -0.63 -1.24
N ILE A 75 -6.86 -0.83 -0.15
CA ILE A 75 -6.31 -1.33 1.12
C ILE A 75 -5.88 -2.80 1.00
N SER A 76 -6.56 -3.59 0.16
CA SER A 76 -6.18 -4.99 -0.08
C SER A 76 -4.97 -5.16 -1.00
N ILE A 77 -4.45 -4.09 -1.60
CA ILE A 77 -3.21 -4.17 -2.38
C ILE A 77 -2.10 -4.68 -1.45
N PRO A 78 -1.44 -5.80 -1.81
CA PRO A 78 -0.40 -6.37 -0.98
C PRO A 78 0.71 -5.33 -0.77
N ARG A 79 1.30 -5.35 0.43
CA ARG A 79 2.52 -4.58 0.70
C ARG A 79 3.59 -4.97 -0.31
N PRO A 80 4.55 -4.08 -0.63
CA PRO A 80 5.77 -4.49 -1.30
C PRO A 80 6.46 -5.69 -0.63
N SER A 81 6.32 -5.84 0.69
CA SER A 81 6.78 -7.02 1.45
C SER A 81 6.15 -8.35 1.07
N GLN A 82 4.99 -8.28 0.46
CA GLN A 82 4.19 -9.40 -0.01
C GLN A 82 4.35 -9.57 -1.53
N MET A 83 5.26 -8.82 -2.16
CA MET A 83 5.62 -8.88 -3.59
C MET A 83 7.14 -9.08 -3.73
N ASP A 84 7.62 -9.58 -4.87
CA ASP A 84 8.95 -10.19 -5.01
C ASP A 84 10.18 -9.26 -4.77
N ASP A 85 10.03 -7.93 -4.73
CA ASP A 85 11.16 -6.98 -4.59
C ASP A 85 11.32 -6.38 -3.19
N TRP A 86 11.30 -7.23 -2.16
CA TRP A 86 11.28 -6.81 -0.75
C TRP A 86 12.62 -6.26 -0.20
N LYS A 87 13.76 -6.80 -0.63
CA LYS A 87 15.08 -6.46 -0.05
C LYS A 87 15.47 -4.99 -0.22
N MET A 88 15.28 -4.44 -1.42
CA MET A 88 15.61 -3.04 -1.71
C MET A 88 14.75 -2.07 -0.89
N PHE A 89 13.51 -2.46 -0.58
CA PHE A 89 12.63 -1.67 0.26
C PHE A 89 13.06 -1.70 1.74
N GLU A 90 13.51 -2.85 2.25
CA GLU A 90 14.06 -2.96 3.61
C GLU A 90 15.25 -2.03 3.81
N ASP A 91 16.20 -2.03 2.89
CA ASP A 91 17.42 -1.20 2.98
C ASP A 91 17.10 0.31 3.00
N ILE A 92 16.12 0.75 2.20
CA ILE A 92 15.71 2.16 2.16
C ILE A 92 14.96 2.55 3.44
N GLU A 93 14.06 1.69 3.90
CA GLU A 93 13.25 1.97 5.08
C GLU A 93 14.12 2.01 6.34
N GLU A 94 15.04 1.06 6.50
CA GLU A 94 15.99 1.05 7.62
C GLU A 94 16.81 2.36 7.67
N ARG A 95 17.33 2.80 6.53
CA ARG A 95 18.08 4.07 6.43
C ARG A 95 17.24 5.29 6.77
N LEU A 96 15.96 5.32 6.39
CA LEU A 96 15.06 6.43 6.73
C LEU A 96 14.73 6.46 8.22
N MET A 97 14.50 5.30 8.83
CA MET A 97 14.16 5.20 10.25
C MET A 97 15.34 5.53 11.16
N GLN A 98 16.55 5.10 10.81
CA GLN A 98 17.78 5.47 11.51
C GLN A 98 18.05 6.98 11.49
N CYS A 99 17.62 7.69 10.44
CA CYS A 99 17.85 9.12 10.29
C CYS A 99 16.77 10.02 10.93
N GLN A 100 15.54 9.52 11.16
CA GLN A 100 14.38 10.38 11.41
C GLN A 100 13.64 10.12 12.72
N LEU A 101 13.84 8.99 13.40
CA LEU A 101 13.01 8.60 14.54
C LEU A 101 13.77 8.65 15.88
N SER A 102 13.05 9.02 16.94
CA SER A 102 13.50 8.78 18.31
C SER A 102 13.54 7.27 18.62
N GLU A 103 14.36 6.89 19.58
CA GLU A 103 14.60 5.48 19.97
C GLU A 103 13.31 4.69 20.25
N ALA A 104 12.32 5.32 20.90
CA ALA A 104 11.01 4.71 21.16
C ALA A 104 10.21 4.41 19.89
N ASN A 105 10.30 5.28 18.87
CA ASN A 105 9.63 5.07 17.59
C ASN A 105 10.35 4.02 16.74
N PHE A 106 11.67 3.91 16.88
CA PHE A 106 12.45 2.85 16.25
C PHE A 106 12.08 1.47 16.80
N VAL A 107 11.97 1.32 18.12
CA VAL A 107 11.53 0.05 18.75
C VAL A 107 10.12 -0.33 18.29
N ARG A 108 9.19 0.62 18.21
CA ARG A 108 7.83 0.37 17.71
C ARG A 108 7.85 -0.10 16.25
N TRP A 109 8.63 0.57 15.39
CA TRP A 109 8.82 0.17 14.00
C TRP A 109 9.41 -1.24 13.89
N PHE A 110 10.41 -1.59 14.72
CA PHE A 110 11.02 -2.92 14.73
C PHE A 110 10.01 -4.02 15.10
N MET A 111 9.15 -3.76 16.10
CA MET A 111 8.05 -4.67 16.45
C MET A 111 7.04 -4.83 15.31
N ASP A 112 6.67 -3.74 14.64
CA ASP A 112 5.78 -3.79 13.48
C ASP A 112 6.40 -4.57 12.31
N LYS A 113 7.71 -4.43 12.09
CA LYS A 113 8.49 -5.21 11.11
C LYS A 113 8.46 -6.69 11.39
N ALA A 114 8.65 -7.12 12.63
CA ALA A 114 8.51 -8.52 13.02
C ALA A 114 7.09 -9.06 12.70
N GLY A 115 6.06 -8.23 12.94
CA GLY A 115 4.68 -8.57 12.56
C GLY A 115 4.46 -8.66 11.05
N ASP A 116 5.24 -7.95 10.24
CA ASP A 116 5.16 -7.97 8.79
C ASP A 116 5.84 -9.20 8.16
N ILE A 117 6.91 -9.72 8.78
CA ILE A 117 7.51 -11.01 8.42
C ILE A 117 6.47 -12.14 8.54
N VAL A 118 5.75 -12.19 9.67
CA VAL A 118 4.69 -13.19 9.89
C VAL A 118 3.56 -13.05 8.85
N LYS A 119 3.19 -11.82 8.49
CA LYS A 119 2.17 -11.58 7.45
C LYS A 119 2.66 -12.00 6.07
N LYS A 120 3.93 -11.82 5.76
CA LYS A 120 4.57 -12.28 4.52
C LYS A 120 4.51 -13.80 4.42
N GLU A 121 4.98 -14.52 5.44
CA GLU A 121 4.91 -15.98 5.47
C GLU A 121 3.48 -16.50 5.34
N ARG A 122 2.52 -15.85 6.00
CA ARG A 122 1.11 -16.23 5.90
C ARG A 122 0.57 -15.99 4.49
N PHE A 123 0.98 -14.91 3.84
CA PHE A 123 0.62 -14.60 2.46
C PHE A 123 1.23 -15.62 1.49
N GLU A 124 2.51 -15.95 1.63
CA GLU A 124 3.18 -16.99 0.84
C GLU A 124 2.48 -18.35 0.99
N ARG A 125 2.13 -18.74 2.22
CA ARG A 125 1.35 -19.96 2.49
C ARG A 125 -0.03 -19.92 1.83
N PHE A 126 -0.74 -18.78 1.92
CA PHE A 126 -2.04 -18.61 1.26
C PHE A 126 -1.93 -18.72 -0.26
N MET A 127 -0.93 -18.06 -0.87
CA MET A 127 -0.68 -18.11 -2.31
C MET A 127 -0.33 -19.54 -2.76
N HIS A 128 0.50 -20.24 -1.99
CA HIS A 128 0.82 -21.65 -2.23
C HIS A 128 -0.44 -22.52 -2.20
N LEU A 129 -1.29 -22.37 -1.18
CA LEU A 129 -2.55 -23.12 -1.06
C LEU A 129 -3.54 -22.78 -2.19
N ALA A 130 -3.65 -21.52 -2.59
CA ALA A 130 -4.49 -21.10 -3.69
C ALA A 130 -3.99 -21.68 -5.02
N SER A 131 -2.67 -21.70 -5.24
CA SER A 131 -2.04 -22.31 -6.41
C SER A 131 -2.25 -23.82 -6.46
N THR A 132 -2.06 -24.53 -5.34
CA THR A 132 -2.30 -25.99 -5.29
C THR A 132 -3.77 -26.33 -5.49
N ALA A 133 -4.70 -25.56 -4.93
CA ALA A 133 -6.14 -25.73 -5.16
C ALA A 133 -6.50 -25.54 -6.65
N ALA A 134 -5.98 -24.49 -7.28
CA ALA A 134 -6.18 -24.25 -8.71
C ALA A 134 -5.59 -25.37 -9.58
N LEU A 135 -4.39 -25.87 -9.23
CA LEU A 135 -3.79 -27.04 -9.89
C LEU A 135 -4.66 -28.28 -9.74
N HIS A 136 -5.16 -28.56 -8.54
CA HIS A 136 -6.05 -29.71 -8.27
C HIS A 136 -7.35 -29.64 -9.08
N GLU A 137 -7.95 -28.45 -9.17
CA GLU A 137 -9.15 -28.23 -9.97
C GLU A 137 -8.88 -28.48 -11.46
N TRP A 138 -7.78 -27.91 -11.99
CA TRP A 138 -7.37 -28.09 -13.37
C TRP A 138 -7.06 -29.56 -13.71
N VAL A 139 -6.32 -30.28 -12.84
CA VAL A 139 -6.07 -31.72 -12.99
C VAL A 139 -7.38 -32.51 -13.00
N SER A 140 -8.35 -32.14 -12.17
CA SER A 140 -9.67 -32.77 -12.11
C SER A 140 -10.49 -32.49 -13.39
N GLN A 141 -10.33 -31.34 -14.02
CA GLN A 141 -10.92 -31.04 -15.33
C GLN A 141 -10.24 -31.85 -16.45
N MET A 142 -8.92 -31.99 -16.43
CA MET A 142 -8.15 -32.76 -17.43
C MET A 142 -8.48 -34.26 -17.40
N LYS A 143 -8.58 -34.86 -16.20
CA LYS A 143 -9.00 -36.26 -16.03
C LYS A 143 -10.40 -36.51 -16.58
N ARG A 144 -11.34 -35.58 -16.39
CA ARG A 144 -12.70 -35.66 -16.96
C ARG A 144 -12.71 -35.62 -18.48
N LYS A 145 -11.73 -34.99 -19.11
CA LYS A 145 -11.57 -34.90 -20.57
C LYS A 145 -10.75 -36.06 -21.16
N GLY A 146 -10.34 -37.03 -20.35
CA GLY A 146 -9.56 -38.19 -20.81
C GLY A 146 -8.09 -37.89 -21.14
N GLY A 147 -7.54 -36.76 -20.69
CA GLY A 147 -6.14 -36.39 -20.92
C GLY A 147 -5.16 -37.17 -20.05
N ASP A 148 -4.01 -37.56 -20.61
CA ASP A 148 -2.93 -38.20 -19.86
C ASP A 148 -2.21 -37.20 -18.96
N VAL A 149 -2.15 -37.50 -17.65
CA VAL A 149 -1.64 -36.61 -16.59
C VAL A 149 -0.20 -37.00 -16.20
N LYS A 150 0.39 -38.03 -16.82
CA LYS A 150 1.70 -38.58 -16.46
C LYS A 150 2.89 -37.64 -16.68
N GLN A 151 2.72 -36.53 -17.42
CA GLN A 151 3.80 -35.55 -17.66
C GLN A 151 3.87 -34.41 -16.62
N LEU A 152 3.04 -34.41 -15.58
CA LEU A 152 2.94 -33.30 -14.61
C LEU A 152 3.90 -33.41 -13.42
N GLU A 153 4.98 -34.19 -13.53
CA GLU A 153 6.04 -34.15 -12.52
C GLU A 153 6.75 -32.79 -12.53
N THR A 154 6.34 -31.96 -11.58
CA THR A 154 7.11 -30.87 -10.98
C THR A 154 7.48 -29.71 -11.91
N VAL A 155 6.52 -28.82 -12.13
CA VAL A 155 6.85 -27.39 -12.34
C VAL A 155 6.28 -26.58 -11.19
N CYS A 156 6.94 -26.69 -10.03
CA CYS A 156 6.95 -25.61 -9.05
C CYS A 156 8.28 -24.89 -9.18
N LYS A 157 8.39 -24.05 -10.22
CA LYS A 157 9.43 -23.02 -10.28
C LYS A 157 8.76 -21.67 -10.11
N THR A 158 8.65 -21.24 -8.85
CA THR A 158 8.32 -19.86 -8.46
C THR A 158 9.56 -18.97 -8.55
N GLY A 159 10.35 -19.14 -9.59
CA GLY A 159 11.65 -18.49 -9.71
C GLY A 159 12.10 -18.62 -11.13
N ASP A 160 11.59 -17.74 -11.98
CA ASP A 160 12.17 -17.27 -13.25
C ASP A 160 11.30 -16.09 -13.76
N LEU A 161 11.06 -15.06 -12.92
CA LEU A 161 10.75 -13.71 -13.41
C LEU A 161 12.08 -12.98 -13.58
N VAL A 162 12.77 -13.30 -14.67
CA VAL A 162 13.91 -12.51 -15.14
C VAL A 162 13.34 -11.19 -15.66
N TRP A 163 13.52 -10.12 -14.89
CA TRP A 163 13.38 -8.77 -15.41
C TRP A 163 14.63 -8.48 -16.26
N GLU A 164 14.46 -8.51 -17.58
CA GLU A 164 15.46 -7.94 -18.48
C GLU A 164 15.54 -6.41 -18.26
N ARG A 165 16.78 -5.90 -18.36
CA ARG A 165 17.24 -4.58 -17.91
C ARG A 165 16.63 -3.41 -18.66
#